data_AF-A0A956ELU3-F1
#
_entry.id   AF-A0A956ELU3-F1
#
_cell.length_a   1.000
_cell.length_b   1.000
_cell.length_c   1.000
_cell.angle_alpha   90.00
_cell.angle_beta   90.00
_cell.angle_gamma   90.00
#
_symmetry.space_group_name_H-M   'P 1'
#
loop_
_entity.id
_entity.type
_entity.pdbx_description
1 polymer ?
#
loop_
_entity_poly.entity_id
_entity_poly.type
_entity_poly.pdbx_seq_one_letter_code
_entity_poly.pdbx_strand_id
1 'polypeptide(L)' 'MPIRVKLAEVMAKRGVLSKDLAAHVGITEANMSLLRQGKVKGVRFETLTKICE' A
#
# COMPACT_ATOMS: atom_id res chain seq x y z
N MET A 1 18.49 2.83 10.94
CA MET A 1 17.23 2.05 10.98
C MET A 1 16.54 2.18 9.62
N PRO A 2 16.39 1.11 8.83
CA PRO A 2 15.64 1.20 7.58
C PRO A 2 14.13 1.31 7.86
N ILE A 3 13.44 2.19 7.13
CA ILE A 3 11.98 2.26 7.15
C ILE A 3 11.45 0.95 6.56
N ARG A 4 10.54 0.27 7.28
CA ARG A 4 9.90 -0.98 6.82
C ARG A 4 8.43 -0.73 6.54
N VAL A 5 7.99 -1.04 5.32
CA VAL A 5 6.58 -0.93 4.92
C VAL A 5 5.86 -2.23 5.27
N LYS A 6 4.86 -2.16 6.17
CA LYS A 6 4.07 -3.30 6.68
C LYS A 6 2.62 -3.27 6.19
N LEU A 7 2.41 -2.85 4.95
CA LEU A 7 1.06 -2.68 4.41
C LEU A 7 0.25 -4.00 4.42
N ALA A 8 0.90 -5.13 4.14
CA ALA A 8 0.27 -6.46 4.19
C ALA A 8 -0.36 -6.78 5.56
N GLU A 9 0.34 -6.46 6.66
CA GLU A 9 -0.15 -6.72 8.03
C GLU A 9 -1.38 -5.87 8.34
N VAL A 10 -1.38 -4.59 7.94
CA VAL A 10 -2.50 -3.66 8.16
C VAL A 10 -3.72 -4.09 7.35
N MET A 11 -3.52 -4.46 6.08
CA MET A 11 -4.61 -4.93 5.22
C MET A 11 -5.23 -6.22 5.75
N ALA A 12 -4.43 -7.17 6.21
CA ALA A 12 -4.93 -8.40 6.81
C ALA A 12 -5.73 -8.13 8.09
N LYS A 13 -5.25 -7.22 8.95
CA LYS A 13 -5.97 -6.80 10.16
C LYS A 13 -7.30 -6.10 9.87
N ARG A 14 -7.39 -5.35 8.76
CA ARG A 14 -8.59 -4.62 8.34
C ARG A 14 -9.50 -5.40 7.37
N GLY A 15 -9.10 -6.58 6.92
CA GLY A 15 -9.84 -7.37 5.94
C GLY A 15 -9.92 -6.72 4.54
N VAL A 16 -8.96 -5.86 4.18
CA VAL A 16 -8.98 -5.10 2.91
C VAL A 16 -8.26 -5.84 1.81
N LEU A 17 -8.89 -5.96 0.63
CA LEU A 17 -8.28 -6.56 -0.55
C LEU A 17 -7.35 -5.57 -1.27
N SER A 18 -6.28 -6.09 -1.88
CA SER A 18 -5.31 -5.26 -2.62
C SER A 18 -5.89 -4.59 -3.84
N LYS A 19 -6.86 -5.23 -4.50
CA LYS A 19 -7.56 -4.66 -5.65
C LYS A 19 -8.36 -3.43 -5.27
N ASP A 20 -9.12 -3.52 -4.17
CA ASP A 20 -9.99 -2.44 -3.71
C ASP A 20 -9.17 -1.24 -3.22
N LEU A 21 -8.10 -1.50 -2.47
CA LEU A 21 -7.18 -0.44 -2.05
C LEU A 21 -6.48 0.20 -3.25
N ALA A 22 -6.12 -0.56 -4.28
CA ALA A 22 -5.49 -0.02 -5.48
C ALA A 22 -6.45 0.91 -6.23
N ALA A 23 -7.72 0.51 -6.36
CA ALA A 23 -8.78 1.32 -6.94
C ALA A 23 -9.04 2.60 -6.13
N HIS A 24 -9.11 2.50 -4.80
CA HIS A 24 -9.33 3.63 -3.90
C HIS A 24 -8.20 4.67 -3.98
N VAL A 25 -6.95 4.20 -3.98
CA VAL A 25 -5.76 5.06 -4.02
C VAL A 25 -5.51 5.61 -5.43
N GLY A 26 -6.04 4.95 -6.46
CA GLY A 26 -5.87 5.31 -7.87
C GLY A 26 -4.54 4.84 -8.46
N ILE A 27 -4.04 3.68 -8.04
CA ILE A 27 -2.81 3.07 -8.57
C ILE A 27 -3.10 1.70 -9.18
N THR A 28 -2.17 1.21 -10.01
CA THR A 28 -2.29 -0.13 -10.61
C THR A 28 -2.11 -1.22 -9.55
N GLU A 29 -2.74 -2.39 -9.77
CA GLU A 29 -2.54 -3.57 -8.91
C GLU A 29 -1.07 -4.00 -8.84
N ALA A 30 -0.30 -3.81 -9.92
CA ALA A 30 1.14 -4.07 -9.93
C ALA A 30 1.89 -3.18 -8.92
N ASN A 31 1.61 -1.88 -8.90
CA ASN A 31 2.22 -0.95 -7.93
C ASN A 31 1.76 -1.26 -6.49
N MET A 32 0.49 -1.62 -6.30
CA MET A 32 -0.03 -2.04 -4.99
C MET A 32 0.67 -3.31 -4.49
N SER A 33 0.93 -4.28 -5.38
CA SER A 33 1.66 -5.51 -5.04
C SER A 33 3.11 -5.22 -4.60
N LEU A 34 3.79 -4.28 -5.26
CA LEU A 34 5.13 -3.84 -4.88
C LEU A 34 5.14 -3.15 -3.50
N LEU A 35 4.14 -2.29 -3.23
CA LEU A 35 3.96 -1.64 -1.93
C LEU A 35 3.70 -2.66 -0.83
N ARG A 36 2.81 -3.63 -1.09
CA ARG A 36 2.48 -4.72 -0.17
C ARG A 36 3.69 -5.59 0.18
N GLN A 37 4.55 -5.86 -0.80
CA GLN A 37 5.78 -6.63 -0.63
C GLN A 37 6.96 -5.82 -0.06
N GLY A 38 6.80 -4.50 0.14
CA GLY A 38 7.87 -3.61 0.59
C GLY A 38 9.03 -3.46 -0.40
N LYS A 39 8.81 -3.79 -1.68
CA LYS A 39 9.83 -3.71 -2.75
C LYS A 39 9.89 -2.35 -3.44
N VAL A 40 9.11 -1.39 -2.98
CA VAL A 40 9.11 -0.03 -3.54
C VAL A 40 10.37 0.74 -3.16
N LYS A 41 10.87 1.53 -4.10
CA LYS A 41 12.00 2.44 -3.86
C LYS A 41 11.57 3.76 -3.20
N GLY A 42 10.27 4.08 -3.26
CA GLY A 42 9.68 5.28 -2.67
C GLY A 42 8.16 5.33 -2.88
N VAL A 43 7.49 6.19 -2.13
CA VAL A 43 6.05 6.44 -2.23
C VAL A 43 5.79 7.95 -2.12
N ARG A 44 4.81 8.47 -2.84
CA ARG A 44 4.38 9.87 -2.69
C ARG A 44 3.57 9.98 -1.40
N PHE A 45 3.74 11.09 -0.67
CA PHE A 45 2.96 11.33 0.55
C PHE A 45 1.45 11.35 0.27
N GLU A 46 1.01 11.91 -0.85
CA GLU A 46 -0.41 11.87 -1.26
C GLU A 46 -0.96 10.44 -1.37
N THR A 47 -0.16 9.52 -1.95
CA THR A 47 -0.53 8.10 -2.04
C THR A 47 -0.58 7.45 -0.66
N LEU A 48 0.35 7.80 0.23
CA LEU A 48 0.35 7.30 1.60
C LEU A 48 -0.86 7.80 2.40
N THR A 49 -1.22 9.08 2.26
CA THR A 49 -2.40 9.66 2.90
C THR A 49 -3.67 8.92 2.48
N LYS A 50 -3.86 8.69 1.17
CA LYS A 50 -5.00 7.91 0.64
C LYS A 50 -5.06 6.46 1.12
N ILE A 51 -3.93 5.87 1.52
CA ILE A 51 -3.90 4.52 2.10
C ILE A 51 -4.32 4.54 3.59
N CYS A 52 -4.13 5.68 4.25
CA CYS A 52 -4.38 5.85 5.68
C CYS A 52 -5.78 6.39 6.01
N GLU A 53 -6.45 7.03 5.05
CA GLU A 53 -7.90 7.32 5.08
C GLU A 53 -8.73 6.03 5.31
#